data_AF-A0A3D4DGU3-F1
#
_entry.id   AF-A0A3D4DGU3-F1
#
_cell.length_a   1.000
_cell.length_b   1.000
_cell.length_c   1.000
_cell.angle_alpha   90.00
_cell.angle_beta   90.00
_cell.angle_gamma   90.00
#
_symmetry.space_group_name_H-M   'P 1'
#
loop_
_entity.id
_entity.type
_entity.pdbx_description
1 polymer ?
#
loop_
_entity_poly.entity_id
_entity_poly.type
_entity_poly.pdbx_seq_one_letter_code
_entity_poly.pdbx_strand_id
1 'polypeptide(L)'
;MEDIEKTLIKNILLKNYIEVILNKENITKKDLEEVKEIVLNSEDILGEYNKVYIEEISLFPNLEEITIKNLGLKLEDMQLLRKVKKVSFRNCEVNGIEYLENVKELTINNTEIIDFENITKLTNIESLKLININLNQFDFIEDFKNLKELAIENVNGFEMEKIDKPLKIEKLSLMGIDKLDLNILSKYKNLNEISIYDNDIEKVRENLKELRDRKIKIMLNGIYEYKE
;
A
#
# COMPACT_ATOMS: atom_id res chain seq x y z
N MET A 1 -34.42 -30.19 -2.45
CA MET A 1 -33.05 -30.38 -1.93
C MET A 1 -32.14 -30.03 -3.07
N GLU A 2 -31.75 -28.76 -3.15
CA GLU A 2 -30.72 -28.33 -4.10
C GLU A 2 -29.38 -28.86 -3.58
N ASP A 3 -28.74 -29.72 -4.37
CA ASP A 3 -27.31 -29.95 -4.28
C ASP A 3 -26.62 -28.60 -4.51
N ILE A 4 -26.37 -27.86 -3.42
CA ILE A 4 -25.38 -26.80 -3.44
C ILE A 4 -24.06 -27.52 -3.70
N GLU A 5 -23.65 -27.57 -4.97
CA GLU A 5 -22.25 -27.82 -5.32
C GLU A 5 -21.41 -27.04 -4.32
N LYS A 6 -20.60 -27.75 -3.53
CA LYS A 6 -19.64 -27.10 -2.62
C LYS A 6 -18.70 -26.29 -3.50
N THR A 7 -19.03 -25.01 -3.69
CA THR A 7 -18.20 -24.10 -4.46
C THR A 7 -16.84 -24.07 -3.78
N LEU A 8 -15.76 -24.23 -4.56
CA LEU A 8 -14.40 -24.27 -4.01
C LEU A 8 -14.05 -22.95 -3.32
N ILE A 9 -14.50 -21.85 -3.91
CA ILE A 9 -14.41 -20.49 -3.38
C ILE A 9 -15.85 -20.03 -3.10
N LYS A 10 -16.13 -19.65 -1.85
CA LYS A 10 -17.44 -19.12 -1.41
C LYS A 10 -17.51 -17.61 -1.54
N ASN A 11 -16.37 -16.92 -1.47
CA ASN A 11 -16.29 -15.50 -1.75
C ASN A 11 -16.65 -15.24 -3.22
N ILE A 12 -17.86 -14.74 -3.51
CA ILE A 12 -18.34 -14.57 -4.89
C ILE A 12 -17.47 -13.61 -5.71
N LEU A 13 -17.07 -12.48 -5.12
CA LEU A 13 -16.23 -11.49 -5.80
C LEU A 13 -14.82 -12.04 -6.07
N LEU A 14 -14.26 -12.80 -5.11
CA LEU A 14 -12.98 -13.46 -5.29
C LEU A 14 -13.08 -14.54 -6.37
N LYS A 15 -14.12 -15.37 -6.35
CA LYS A 15 -14.35 -16.41 -7.36
C LYS A 15 -14.37 -15.78 -8.75
N ASN A 16 -15.18 -14.75 -8.96
CA ASN A 16 -15.28 -14.05 -10.25
C ASN A 16 -13.93 -13.48 -10.68
N TYR A 17 -13.17 -12.89 -9.74
CA TYR A 17 -11.83 -12.39 -10.02
C TYR A 17 -10.87 -13.52 -10.44
N ILE A 18 -10.88 -14.66 -9.74
CA ILE A 18 -10.05 -15.83 -10.08
C ILE A 18 -10.41 -16.39 -11.46
N GLU A 19 -11.70 -16.50 -11.78
CA GLU A 19 -12.17 -16.97 -13.09
C GLU A 19 -11.69 -16.06 -14.22
N VAL A 20 -11.65 -14.75 -14.00
CA VAL A 20 -11.14 -13.77 -14.97
C VAL A 20 -9.63 -13.89 -15.15
N ILE A 21 -8.84 -13.90 -14.06
CA ILE A 21 -7.37 -13.93 -14.18
C ILE A 21 -6.85 -15.26 -14.75
N LEU A 22 -7.56 -16.36 -14.49
CA LEU A 22 -7.21 -17.69 -15.03
C LEU A 22 -7.92 -17.99 -16.35
N ASN A 23 -8.85 -17.13 -16.77
CA ASN A 23 -9.70 -17.33 -17.95
C ASN A 23 -10.38 -18.72 -17.96
N LYS A 24 -11.00 -19.08 -16.83
CA LYS A 24 -11.53 -20.44 -16.58
C LYS A 24 -12.68 -20.41 -15.58
N GLU A 25 -13.81 -21.05 -15.90
CA GLU A 25 -15.00 -21.10 -15.03
C GLU A 25 -14.92 -22.23 -13.97
N ASN A 26 -14.48 -23.43 -14.35
CA ASN A 26 -14.44 -24.58 -13.44
C ASN A 26 -13.10 -24.65 -12.69
N ILE A 27 -12.92 -23.76 -11.71
CA ILE A 27 -11.70 -23.66 -10.91
C ILE A 27 -11.51 -24.91 -10.02
N THR A 28 -10.34 -25.52 -10.14
CA THR A 28 -9.88 -26.64 -9.31
C THR A 28 -8.81 -26.18 -8.33
N LYS A 29 -8.52 -26.98 -7.30
CA LYS A 29 -7.44 -26.69 -6.34
C LYS A 29 -6.07 -26.53 -7.00
N LYS A 30 -5.79 -27.27 -8.07
CA LYS A 30 -4.53 -27.20 -8.79
C LYS A 30 -4.38 -25.85 -9.49
N ASP A 31 -5.47 -25.29 -10.02
CA ASP A 31 -5.43 -23.99 -10.67
C ASP A 31 -5.07 -22.86 -9.67
N LEU A 32 -5.47 -23.01 -8.41
CA LEU A 32 -5.14 -22.04 -7.34
C LEU A 32 -3.65 -22.00 -6.98
N GLU A 33 -2.86 -23.00 -7.40
CA GLU A 33 -1.40 -22.98 -7.25
C GLU A 33 -0.74 -21.95 -8.17
N GLU A 34 -1.39 -21.58 -9.28
CA GLU A 34 -0.87 -20.59 -10.24
C GLU A 34 -1.16 -19.14 -9.79
N VAL A 35 -2.07 -18.96 -8.85
CA VAL A 35 -2.52 -17.64 -8.37
C VAL A 35 -1.53 -17.08 -7.35
N LYS A 36 -0.96 -15.92 -7.68
CA LYS A 36 -0.01 -15.18 -6.83
C LYS A 36 -0.56 -13.90 -6.24
N GLU A 37 -1.65 -13.39 -6.82
CA GLU A 37 -2.35 -12.20 -6.34
C GLU A 37 -3.83 -12.48 -6.16
N ILE A 38 -4.42 -11.93 -5.11
CA ILE A 38 -5.88 -11.95 -4.93
C ILE A 38 -6.41 -10.60 -4.46
N VAL A 39 -7.69 -10.37 -4.74
CA VAL A 39 -8.46 -9.25 -4.19
C VAL A 39 -9.60 -9.80 -3.34
N LEU A 40 -9.58 -9.49 -2.04
CA LEU A 40 -10.70 -9.67 -1.14
C LEU A 40 -11.44 -8.36 -0.99
N ASN A 41 -12.74 -8.38 -1.21
CA ASN A 41 -13.59 -7.20 -1.10
C ASN A 41 -14.96 -7.64 -0.59
N SER A 42 -15.52 -6.91 0.36
CA SER A 42 -16.92 -7.12 0.76
C SER A 42 -17.89 -6.33 -0.10
N GLU A 43 -17.50 -5.24 -0.72
CA GLU A 43 -18.42 -4.35 -1.44
C GLU A 43 -18.34 -4.60 -2.96
N ASP A 44 -19.48 -4.84 -3.60
CA ASP A 44 -19.51 -4.99 -5.06
C ASP A 44 -19.56 -3.66 -5.82
N ILE A 45 -19.70 -3.72 -7.15
CA ILE A 45 -19.75 -2.53 -8.01
C ILE A 45 -21.02 -1.68 -7.84
N LEU A 46 -22.05 -2.21 -7.18
CA LEU A 46 -23.29 -1.52 -6.87
C LEU A 46 -23.27 -0.90 -5.47
N GLY A 47 -22.21 -1.16 -4.68
CA GLY A 47 -22.09 -0.71 -3.30
C GLY A 47 -22.74 -1.67 -2.29
N GLU A 48 -23.10 -2.89 -2.71
CA GLU A 48 -23.72 -3.87 -1.82
C GLU A 48 -22.66 -4.69 -1.07
N TYR A 49 -22.88 -4.87 0.23
CA TYR A 49 -21.99 -5.63 1.11
C TYR A 49 -22.29 -7.13 1.06
N ASN A 50 -21.25 -7.89 0.78
CA ASN A 50 -21.19 -9.34 0.67
C ASN A 50 -20.36 -9.91 1.81
N LYS A 51 -20.78 -11.09 2.29
CA LYS A 51 -20.03 -11.82 3.30
C LYS A 51 -18.68 -12.28 2.73
N VAL A 52 -17.60 -12.00 3.47
CA VAL A 52 -16.26 -12.48 3.14
C VAL A 52 -15.84 -13.62 4.07
N TYR A 53 -15.28 -14.68 3.48
CA TYR A 53 -14.68 -15.84 4.14
C TYR A 53 -13.15 -15.70 4.07
N ILE A 54 -12.55 -15.02 5.04
CA ILE A 54 -11.13 -14.68 5.01
C ILE A 54 -10.22 -15.91 5.11
N GLU A 55 -10.71 -17.00 5.70
CA GLU A 55 -10.00 -18.27 5.75
C GLU A 55 -9.68 -18.85 4.35
N GLU A 56 -10.39 -18.40 3.31
CA GLU A 56 -10.15 -18.83 1.92
C GLU A 56 -8.81 -18.36 1.36
N ILE A 57 -8.11 -17.42 2.03
CA ILE A 57 -6.70 -17.10 1.72
C ILE A 57 -5.84 -18.38 1.76
N SER A 58 -6.17 -19.32 2.64
CA SER A 58 -5.45 -20.61 2.75
C SER A 58 -5.59 -21.52 1.52
N LEU A 59 -6.51 -21.22 0.60
CA LEU A 59 -6.66 -21.95 -0.66
C LEU A 59 -5.55 -21.65 -1.67
N PHE A 60 -4.80 -20.56 -1.47
CA PHE A 60 -3.79 -20.05 -2.40
C PHE A 60 -2.38 -20.30 -1.85
N PRO A 61 -1.77 -21.48 -2.11
CA PRO A 61 -0.52 -21.87 -1.46
C PRO A 61 0.69 -21.02 -1.87
N ASN A 62 0.63 -20.37 -3.05
CA ASN A 62 1.71 -19.56 -3.63
C ASN A 62 1.38 -18.06 -3.62
N LEU A 63 0.44 -17.62 -2.77
CA LEU A 63 0.05 -16.22 -2.68
C LEU A 63 1.22 -15.33 -2.26
N GLU A 64 1.53 -14.31 -3.06
CA GLU A 64 2.59 -13.33 -2.80
C GLU A 64 2.02 -11.94 -2.52
N GLU A 65 0.87 -11.61 -3.11
CA GLU A 65 0.22 -10.31 -3.04
C GLU A 65 -1.25 -10.43 -2.69
N ILE A 66 -1.72 -9.53 -1.83
CA ILE A 66 -3.14 -9.44 -1.50
C ILE A 66 -3.59 -8.00 -1.37
N THR A 67 -4.73 -7.69 -2.00
CA THR A 67 -5.48 -6.47 -1.72
C THR A 67 -6.74 -6.81 -0.95
N ILE A 68 -6.96 -6.14 0.17
CA ILE A 68 -8.14 -6.30 1.01
C ILE A 68 -8.90 -4.97 1.05
N LYS A 69 -10.20 -5.03 0.79
CA LYS A 69 -11.06 -3.86 0.64
C LYS A 69 -12.32 -3.98 1.49
N ASN A 70 -12.71 -2.90 2.14
CA ASN A 70 -13.99 -2.79 2.83
C ASN A 70 -14.19 -3.87 3.91
N LEU A 71 -13.15 -4.19 4.69
CA LEU A 71 -13.21 -5.23 5.73
C LEU A 71 -12.67 -4.75 7.07
N GLY A 72 -13.33 -5.16 8.15
CA GLY A 72 -12.79 -5.12 9.50
C GLY A 72 -12.01 -6.39 9.77
N LEU A 73 -10.70 -6.26 9.97
CA LEU A 73 -9.77 -7.37 10.14
C LEU A 73 -9.31 -7.47 11.58
N LYS A 74 -9.51 -8.65 12.16
CA LYS A 74 -9.12 -8.97 13.52
C LYS A 74 -7.68 -9.51 13.55
N LEU A 75 -7.14 -9.59 14.76
CA LEU A 75 -5.81 -10.12 15.01
C LEU A 75 -5.61 -11.55 14.46
N GLU A 76 -6.63 -12.40 14.57
CA GLU A 76 -6.61 -13.78 14.04
C GLU A 76 -6.53 -13.83 12.51
N ASP A 77 -7.13 -12.86 11.83
CA ASP A 77 -7.11 -12.77 10.36
C ASP A 77 -5.71 -12.46 9.83
N MET A 78 -4.97 -11.61 10.54
CA MET A 78 -3.61 -11.21 10.17
C MET A 78 -2.63 -12.39 10.13
N GLN A 79 -2.90 -13.46 10.88
CA GLN A 79 -2.07 -14.66 10.88
C GLN A 79 -2.09 -15.38 9.52
N LEU A 80 -3.18 -15.24 8.76
CA LEU A 80 -3.32 -15.81 7.42
C LEU A 80 -2.46 -15.07 6.38
N LEU A 81 -2.08 -13.82 6.68
CA LEU A 81 -1.30 -12.96 5.79
C LEU A 81 0.21 -13.13 5.96
N ARG A 82 0.68 -13.93 6.93
CA ARG A 82 2.11 -14.06 7.25
C ARG A 82 3.02 -14.45 6.08
N LYS A 83 2.49 -15.08 5.04
CA LYS A 83 3.28 -15.56 3.88
C LYS A 83 3.38 -14.56 2.74
N VAL A 84 2.52 -13.54 2.72
CA VAL A 84 2.48 -12.59 1.61
C VAL A 84 3.61 -11.57 1.75
N LYS A 85 4.10 -11.10 0.62
CA LYS A 85 5.16 -10.08 0.54
C LYS A 85 4.59 -8.69 0.30
N LYS A 86 3.39 -8.61 -0.25
CA LYS A 86 2.73 -7.36 -0.61
C LYS A 86 1.32 -7.34 -0.07
N VAL A 87 0.96 -6.27 0.63
CA VAL A 87 -0.39 -6.09 1.19
C VAL A 87 -0.88 -4.69 0.88
N SER A 88 -2.12 -4.60 0.41
CA SER A 88 -2.85 -3.36 0.27
C SER A 88 -4.15 -3.41 1.05
N PHE A 89 -4.34 -2.50 1.98
CA PHE A 89 -5.61 -2.31 2.70
C PHE A 89 -6.32 -1.07 2.16
N ARG A 90 -7.61 -1.19 1.84
CA ARG A 90 -8.44 -0.08 1.39
C ARG A 90 -9.76 -0.06 2.14
N ASN A 91 -10.12 1.07 2.76
CA ASN A 91 -11.38 1.19 3.51
C ASN A 91 -11.51 0.08 4.57
N CYS A 92 -10.42 -0.23 5.26
CA CYS A 92 -10.38 -1.28 6.26
C CYS A 92 -10.29 -0.72 7.68
N GLU A 93 -10.62 -1.57 8.65
CA GLU A 93 -10.19 -1.43 10.04
C GLU A 93 -9.23 -2.58 10.31
N VAL A 94 -8.00 -2.29 10.76
CA VAL A 94 -6.92 -3.29 10.89
C VAL A 94 -6.44 -3.38 12.33
N ASN A 95 -6.52 -4.58 12.90
CA ASN A 95 -5.91 -4.94 14.18
C ASN A 95 -4.87 -6.05 13.99
N GLY A 96 -3.70 -5.93 14.63
CA GLY A 96 -2.62 -6.90 14.56
C GLY A 96 -1.69 -6.71 13.36
N ILE A 97 -1.46 -5.46 12.93
CA ILE A 97 -0.60 -5.18 11.76
C ILE A 97 0.82 -5.72 11.94
N GLU A 98 1.30 -5.87 13.17
CA GLU A 98 2.61 -6.43 13.51
C GLU A 98 2.84 -7.87 13.05
N TYR A 99 1.78 -8.63 12.76
CA TYR A 99 1.91 -10.01 12.28
C TYR A 99 2.32 -10.09 10.80
N LEU A 100 2.40 -8.97 10.09
CA LEU A 100 2.83 -8.88 8.69
C LEU A 100 4.36 -8.91 8.53
N GLU A 101 5.05 -9.74 9.32
CA GLU A 101 6.52 -9.74 9.48
C GLU A 101 7.30 -9.91 8.16
N ASN A 102 6.72 -10.56 7.15
CA ASN A 102 7.36 -10.81 5.85
C ASN A 102 6.99 -9.80 4.76
N VAL A 103 6.12 -8.83 5.07
CA VAL A 103 5.68 -7.83 4.10
C VAL A 103 6.83 -6.86 3.79
N LYS A 104 7.00 -6.62 2.50
CA LYS A 104 7.98 -5.70 1.91
C LYS A 104 7.31 -4.48 1.28
N GLU A 105 6.10 -4.65 0.77
CA GLU A 105 5.34 -3.56 0.16
C GLU A 105 3.99 -3.44 0.88
N LEU A 106 3.77 -2.29 1.50
CA LEU A 106 2.55 -2.01 2.27
C LEU A 106 1.87 -0.76 1.71
N THR A 107 0.62 -0.93 1.28
CA THR A 107 -0.28 0.18 0.96
C THR A 107 -1.40 0.25 1.99
N ILE A 108 -1.60 1.43 2.57
CA ILE A 108 -2.71 1.72 3.48
C ILE A 108 -3.49 2.88 2.84
N ASN A 109 -4.74 2.62 2.48
CA ASN A 109 -5.61 3.60 1.81
C ASN A 109 -6.92 3.75 2.57
N ASN A 110 -7.21 4.95 3.08
CA ASN A 110 -8.45 5.23 3.82
C ASN A 110 -8.75 4.13 4.84
N THR A 111 -7.73 3.71 5.60
CA THR A 111 -7.78 2.55 6.48
C THR A 111 -7.37 2.99 7.88
N GLU A 112 -8.15 2.57 8.87
CA GLU A 112 -7.85 2.78 10.28
C GLU A 112 -7.02 1.60 10.79
N ILE A 113 -5.90 1.90 11.45
CA ILE A 113 -5.09 0.89 12.15
C ILE A 113 -5.22 1.17 13.64
N ILE A 114 -5.82 0.21 14.36
CA ILE A 114 -6.21 0.39 15.77
C ILE A 114 -4.98 0.58 16.68
N ASP A 115 -3.87 -0.09 16.36
CA ASP A 115 -2.62 0.00 17.12
C ASP A 115 -1.47 0.35 16.16
N PHE A 116 -1.44 1.63 15.76
CA PHE A 116 -0.45 2.12 14.79
C PHE A 116 0.98 2.09 15.36
N GLU A 117 1.17 2.11 16.69
CA GLU A 117 2.49 2.06 17.33
C GLU A 117 3.28 0.81 16.92
N ASN A 118 2.56 -0.28 16.66
CA ASN A 118 3.11 -1.57 16.26
C ASN A 118 3.54 -1.64 14.79
N ILE A 119 3.26 -0.63 13.95
CA ILE A 119 3.67 -0.64 12.54
C ILE A 119 5.20 -0.73 12.38
N THR A 120 5.95 -0.21 13.35
CA THR A 120 7.42 -0.21 13.39
C THR A 120 8.03 -1.62 13.46
N LYS A 121 7.23 -2.62 13.86
CA LYS A 121 7.62 -4.04 13.85
C LYS A 121 7.76 -4.61 12.44
N LEU A 122 7.26 -3.92 11.41
CA LEU A 122 7.41 -4.31 10.01
C LEU A 122 8.79 -3.95 9.46
N THR A 123 9.82 -4.63 9.96
CA THR A 123 11.23 -4.27 9.68
C THR A 123 11.68 -4.55 8.24
N ASN A 124 10.89 -5.32 7.49
CA ASN A 124 11.20 -5.72 6.11
C ASN A 124 10.60 -4.81 5.04
N ILE A 125 9.90 -3.73 5.43
CA ILE A 125 9.28 -2.80 4.50
C ILE A 125 10.35 -2.11 3.63
N GLU A 126 10.21 -2.29 2.32
CA GLU A 126 10.99 -1.66 1.27
C GLU A 126 10.18 -0.57 0.54
N SER A 127 8.85 -0.71 0.48
CA SER A 127 7.93 0.27 -0.10
C SER A 127 6.74 0.52 0.81
N LEU A 128 6.49 1.79 1.14
CA LEU A 128 5.35 2.22 1.95
C LEU A 128 4.53 3.26 1.20
N LYS A 129 3.23 3.00 1.08
CA LYS A 129 2.27 3.93 0.50
C LYS A 129 1.14 4.24 1.48
N LEU A 130 1.00 5.51 1.85
CA LEU A 130 -0.06 6.01 2.72
C LEU A 130 -0.97 6.94 1.91
N ILE A 131 -2.26 6.61 1.85
CA ILE A 131 -3.24 7.31 1.00
C ILE A 131 -4.48 7.64 1.82
N ASN A 132 -4.94 8.89 1.78
CA ASN A 132 -6.17 9.33 2.45
C ASN A 132 -6.22 8.90 3.94
N ILE A 133 -5.10 9.03 4.65
CA ILE A 133 -5.02 8.70 6.07
C ILE A 133 -4.96 9.99 6.87
N ASN A 134 -5.56 9.98 8.07
CA ASN A 134 -5.43 11.04 9.04
C ASN A 134 -4.58 10.54 10.22
N LEU A 135 -3.30 10.92 10.26
CA LEU A 135 -2.39 10.60 11.37
C LEU A 135 -1.77 11.89 11.90
N ASN A 136 -1.61 11.97 13.22
CA ASN A 136 -1.01 13.15 13.85
C ASN A 136 0.53 13.10 13.91
N GLN A 137 1.13 11.92 13.70
CA GLN A 137 2.57 11.66 13.84
C GLN A 137 3.05 10.69 12.75
N PHE A 138 4.27 10.93 12.25
CA PHE A 138 4.88 10.20 11.12
C PHE A 138 6.34 9.78 11.39
N ASP A 139 6.82 9.96 12.61
CA ASP A 139 8.17 9.63 13.05
C ASP A 139 8.48 8.12 12.96
N PHE A 140 7.46 7.26 13.02
CA PHE A 140 7.58 5.81 12.79
C PHE A 140 8.27 5.44 11.46
N ILE A 141 8.20 6.32 10.44
CA ILE A 141 8.84 6.09 9.13
C ILE A 141 10.37 5.95 9.30
N GLU A 142 10.94 6.59 10.33
CA GLU A 142 12.38 6.52 10.63
C GLU A 142 12.86 5.11 11.03
N ASP A 143 11.95 4.25 11.50
CA ASP A 143 12.29 2.91 11.95
C ASP A 143 12.37 1.89 10.79
N PHE A 144 11.84 2.24 9.61
CA PHE A 144 11.92 1.40 8.41
C PHE A 144 13.29 1.49 7.73
N LYS A 145 14.27 0.77 8.29
CA LYS A 145 15.68 0.78 7.86
C LYS A 145 15.90 0.32 6.41
N ASN A 146 14.97 -0.45 5.86
CA ASN A 146 15.02 -0.99 4.50
C ASN A 146 14.18 -0.19 3.50
N LEU A 147 13.51 0.89 3.94
CA LEU A 147 12.61 1.68 3.10
C LEU A 147 13.37 2.35 1.96
N LYS A 148 12.95 2.05 0.73
CA LYS A 148 13.47 2.62 -0.51
C LYS A 148 12.43 3.50 -1.20
N GLU A 149 11.16 3.18 -1.07
CA GLU A 149 10.08 3.89 -1.74
C GLU A 149 9.06 4.39 -0.73
N LEU A 150 8.76 5.69 -0.76
CA LEU A 150 7.76 6.32 0.09
C LEU A 150 6.77 7.09 -0.78
N ALA A 151 5.49 6.79 -0.62
CA ALA A 151 4.41 7.53 -1.27
C ALA A 151 3.41 8.04 -0.22
N ILE A 152 3.16 9.35 -0.21
CA ILE A 152 2.20 10.01 0.66
C ILE A 152 1.19 10.76 -0.21
N GLU A 153 -0.08 10.41 -0.10
CA GLU A 153 -1.14 10.95 -0.94
C GLU A 153 -2.35 11.37 -0.10
N ASN A 154 -2.69 12.67 -0.13
CA ASN A 154 -3.82 13.26 0.61
C ASN A 154 -3.81 12.89 2.11
N VAL A 155 -2.64 13.01 2.74
CA VAL A 155 -2.47 12.71 4.16
C VAL A 155 -2.48 14.03 4.94
N ASN A 156 -3.58 14.27 5.66
CA ASN A 156 -3.73 15.49 6.45
C ASN A 156 -2.71 15.52 7.60
N GLY A 157 -2.12 16.68 7.85
CA GLY A 157 -1.15 16.87 8.93
C GLY A 157 0.24 16.27 8.67
N PHE A 158 0.47 15.67 7.49
CA PHE A 158 1.81 15.23 7.10
C PHE A 158 2.72 16.44 6.90
N GLU A 159 3.76 16.53 7.74
CA GLU A 159 4.79 17.56 7.68
C GLU A 159 6.13 16.85 7.61
N MET A 160 6.74 16.86 6.42
CA MET A 160 7.98 16.14 6.17
C MET A 160 9.14 16.66 7.02
N GLU A 161 9.06 17.92 7.47
CA GLU A 161 10.07 18.55 8.32
C GLU A 161 10.16 17.92 9.72
N LYS A 162 9.10 17.21 10.17
CA LYS A 162 9.08 16.47 11.44
C LYS A 162 9.84 15.15 11.41
N ILE A 163 10.33 14.74 10.25
CA ILE A 163 11.22 13.58 10.12
C ILE A 163 12.63 14.07 10.43
N ASP A 164 13.09 13.77 11.65
CA ASP A 164 14.36 14.22 12.20
C ASP A 164 15.53 13.50 11.52
N LYS A 165 15.39 12.18 11.34
CA LYS A 165 16.44 11.33 10.77
C LYS A 165 16.38 11.29 9.24
N PRO A 166 17.54 11.31 8.56
CA PRO A 166 17.59 11.17 7.11
C PRO A 166 17.14 9.75 6.71
N LEU A 167 16.09 9.66 5.90
CA LEU A 167 15.65 8.42 5.29
C LEU A 167 16.59 7.99 4.15
N LYS A 168 16.70 6.69 3.93
CA LYS A 168 17.50 6.10 2.83
C LYS A 168 16.67 5.83 1.57
N ILE A 169 15.56 6.54 1.41
CA ILE A 169 14.67 6.40 0.26
C ILE A 169 15.37 6.78 -1.05
N GLU A 170 15.03 6.04 -2.08
CA GLU A 170 15.43 6.21 -3.47
C GLU A 170 14.34 6.91 -4.28
N LYS A 171 13.06 6.64 -3.93
CA LYS A 171 11.90 7.23 -4.60
C LYS A 171 10.94 7.86 -3.60
N LEU A 172 10.47 9.05 -3.94
CA LEU A 172 9.49 9.79 -3.15
C LEU A 172 8.33 10.24 -4.04
N SER A 173 7.09 9.92 -3.65
CA SER A 173 5.89 10.43 -4.31
C SER A 173 5.03 11.20 -3.32
N LEU A 174 4.64 12.43 -3.68
CA LEU A 174 3.84 13.32 -2.86
C LEU A 174 2.64 13.81 -3.66
N MET A 175 1.44 13.71 -3.09
CA MET A 175 0.21 14.24 -3.68
C MET A 175 -0.67 14.85 -2.61
N GLY A 176 -1.25 16.02 -2.89
CA GLY A 176 -2.22 16.65 -1.98
C GLY A 176 -1.64 16.93 -0.59
N ILE A 177 -0.42 17.48 -0.53
CA ILE A 177 0.24 17.88 0.71
C ILE A 177 0.10 19.41 0.85
N ASP A 178 -0.53 19.86 1.93
CA ASP A 178 -0.85 21.29 2.13
C ASP A 178 0.40 22.17 2.34
N LYS A 179 1.39 21.63 3.07
CA LYS A 179 2.67 22.28 3.36
C LYS A 179 3.81 21.38 2.92
N LEU A 180 4.66 21.91 2.05
CA LEU A 180 5.80 21.16 1.54
C LEU A 180 7.04 22.05 1.53
N ASP A 181 7.86 21.96 2.58
CA ASP A 181 9.22 22.50 2.55
C ASP A 181 10.17 21.47 1.94
N LEU A 182 10.49 21.66 0.67
CA LEU A 182 11.40 20.76 -0.06
C LEU A 182 12.87 20.94 0.31
N ASN A 183 13.24 21.91 1.14
CA ASN A 183 14.61 22.01 1.64
C ASN A 183 15.02 20.75 2.43
N ILE A 184 14.04 20.04 2.99
CA ILE A 184 14.25 18.75 3.66
C ILE A 184 14.83 17.68 2.73
N LEU A 185 14.60 17.77 1.41
CA LEU A 185 15.07 16.79 0.43
C LEU A 185 16.60 16.71 0.38
N SER A 186 17.31 17.76 0.80
CA SER A 186 18.77 17.76 0.97
C SER A 186 19.26 16.68 1.96
N LYS A 187 18.41 16.23 2.90
CA LYS A 187 18.69 15.12 3.82
C LYS A 187 18.66 13.75 3.14
N TYR A 188 17.89 13.57 2.06
CA TYR A 188 17.67 12.28 1.40
C TYR A 188 18.70 12.01 0.32
N LYS A 189 19.94 11.69 0.74
CA LYS A 189 21.10 11.58 -0.15
C LYS A 189 20.99 10.51 -1.25
N ASN A 190 20.14 9.49 -1.05
CA ASN A 190 19.94 8.40 -1.99
C ASN A 190 18.78 8.65 -2.98
N LEU A 191 18.03 9.75 -2.79
CA LEU A 191 16.88 10.07 -3.61
C LEU A 191 17.32 10.24 -5.07
N ASN A 192 16.72 9.48 -5.97
CA ASN A 192 16.98 9.51 -7.40
C ASN A 192 15.72 9.77 -8.23
N GLU A 193 14.53 9.62 -7.65
CA GLU A 193 13.26 9.92 -8.29
C GLU A 193 12.31 10.62 -7.31
N ILE A 194 11.70 11.71 -7.77
CA ILE A 194 10.64 12.40 -7.06
C ILE A 194 9.44 12.66 -7.98
N SER A 195 8.26 12.36 -7.48
CA SER A 195 6.97 12.66 -8.10
C SER A 195 6.19 13.60 -7.21
N ILE A 196 5.76 14.73 -7.75
CA ILE A 196 4.93 15.70 -7.04
C ILE A 196 3.67 15.94 -7.86
N TYR A 197 2.53 15.66 -7.26
CA TYR A 197 1.21 15.92 -7.79
C TYR A 197 0.60 17.05 -6.98
N ASP A 198 0.94 18.28 -7.37
CA ASP A 198 0.54 19.51 -6.68
C ASP A 198 0.09 20.54 -7.72
N ASN A 199 -0.92 21.31 -7.36
CA ASN A 199 -1.44 22.40 -8.17
C ASN A 199 -0.59 23.68 -8.05
N ASP A 200 0.33 23.76 -7.09
CA ASP A 200 1.17 24.93 -6.85
C ASP A 200 2.64 24.69 -7.21
N ILE A 201 2.91 24.69 -8.53
CA ILE A 201 4.25 24.42 -9.08
C ILE A 201 5.32 25.41 -8.61
N GLU A 202 4.94 26.64 -8.23
CA GLU A 202 5.87 27.67 -7.78
C GLU A 202 6.55 27.27 -6.46
N LYS A 203 5.87 26.53 -5.58
CA LYS A 203 6.47 25.98 -4.34
C LYS A 203 7.63 25.03 -4.61
N VAL A 204 7.54 24.25 -5.69
CA VAL A 204 8.57 23.27 -6.06
C VAL A 204 9.70 23.93 -6.85
N ARG A 205 9.40 25.02 -7.56
CA ARG A 205 10.29 25.68 -8.51
C ARG A 205 11.63 26.09 -7.92
N GLU A 206 11.64 26.58 -6.69
CA GLU A 206 12.87 27.01 -6.00
C GLU A 206 13.83 25.83 -5.74
N ASN A 207 13.30 24.64 -5.49
CA ASN A 207 14.08 23.43 -5.22
C ASN A 207 14.44 22.64 -6.49
N LEU A 208 13.78 22.91 -7.64
CA LEU A 208 14.07 22.22 -8.91
C LEU A 208 15.55 22.31 -9.29
N LYS A 209 16.21 23.44 -9.02
CA LYS A 209 17.64 23.58 -9.33
C LYS A 209 18.50 22.59 -8.55
N GLU A 210 18.32 22.48 -7.23
CA GLU A 210 19.06 21.53 -6.39
C GLU A 210 18.79 20.08 -6.82
N LEU A 211 17.52 19.74 -7.09
CA LEU A 211 17.13 18.41 -7.52
C LEU A 211 17.77 18.04 -8.87
N ARG A 212 17.84 19.00 -9.81
CA ARG A 212 18.53 18.84 -11.10
C ARG A 212 20.04 18.70 -10.95
N ASP A 213 20.67 19.51 -10.09
CA ASP A 213 22.11 19.42 -9.80
C ASP A 213 22.49 18.04 -9.24
N ARG A 214 21.59 17.44 -8.45
CA ARG A 214 21.69 16.07 -7.92
C ARG A 214 21.30 14.98 -8.91
N LYS A 215 20.90 15.34 -10.14
CA LYS A 215 20.45 14.43 -11.21
C LYS A 215 19.25 13.56 -10.82
N ILE A 216 18.35 14.09 -10.00
CA ILE A 216 17.11 13.44 -9.60
C ILE A 216 16.11 13.52 -10.76
N LYS A 217 15.41 12.41 -11.05
CA LYS A 217 14.26 12.36 -11.97
C LYS A 217 13.09 13.05 -11.31
N ILE A 218 12.52 14.05 -11.98
CA ILE A 218 11.41 14.86 -11.46
C ILE A 218 10.18 14.63 -12.34
N MET A 219 9.08 14.19 -11.71
CA MET A 219 7.77 14.07 -12.36
C MET A 219 6.81 15.04 -11.67
N LEU A 220 6.26 16.00 -12.43
CA LEU A 220 5.30 16.98 -11.93
C LEU A 220 3.95 16.73 -12.60
N ASN A 221 2.91 16.44 -11.81
CA ASN A 221 1.56 16.16 -12.32
C ASN A 221 1.53 15.11 -13.46
N GLY A 222 2.37 14.08 -13.36
CA GLY A 222 2.49 13.02 -14.38
C GLY A 222 3.24 13.44 -15.65
N ILE A 223 3.76 14.67 -15.72
CA ILE A 223 4.61 15.15 -16.79
C ILE A 223 6.07 15.01 -16.35
N TYR A 224 6.86 14.31 -17.17
CA TYR A 224 8.29 14.19 -16.94
C TYR A 224 8.95 15.53 -17.27
N GLU A 225 9.58 16.19 -16.29
CA GLU A 225 10.51 17.28 -16.58
C GLU A 225 11.88 16.67 -16.92
N TYR A 226 12.20 16.44 -18.21
CA TYR A 226 13.52 15.96 -18.61
C TYR A 226 14.35 17.14 -19.15
N LYS A 227 15.53 17.28 -18.54
CA LYS A 227 16.80 17.90 -18.97
C LYS A 227 16.76 18.90 -20.12
N GLU A 228 17.22 20.12 -19.81
CA GLU A 228 18.32 20.69 -20.61
C GLU A 228 19.65 20.07 -20.16
#